data_AF-A0A8S0PJF0-F1
#
_entry.id   AF-A0A8S0PJF0-F1
#
_cell.length_a   1.000
_cell.length_b   1.000
_cell.length_c   1.000
_cell.angle_alpha   90.00
_cell.angle_beta   90.00
_cell.angle_gamma   90.00
#
_symmetry.space_group_name_H-M   'P 1'
#
loop_
_entity.id
_entity.type
_entity.pdbx_description
1 polymer ?
#
loop_
_entity_poly.entity_id
_entity_poly.type
_entity_poly.pdbx_seq_one_letter_code
_entity_poly.pdbx_strand_id
1 'polypeptide(L)'
;MISESLRENLFKKIVDDIFSSGTGEFDEEEVYQKIPRDLNINAVKAKEVVQELARSRLSNSLVQAVALLRQRNHPGVLYLRLVPEELADLFLLYLKSDPSPENLARVQYLLNINDSTAEALRAMKDRGLPNGAAEEEFVL
;
A
#
# COMPACT_ATOMS: atom_id res chain seq x y z
N MET A 1 -35.78 3.01 15.82
CA MET A 1 -34.86 2.20 15.00
C MET A 1 -33.75 3.10 14.50
N ILE A 2 -32.50 2.67 14.58
CA ILE A 2 -31.35 3.41 14.04
C ILE A 2 -31.39 3.29 12.50
N SER A 3 -31.15 4.39 11.77
CA SER A 3 -31.16 4.38 10.30
C SER A 3 -30.03 3.52 9.73
N GLU A 4 -30.25 2.93 8.57
CA GLU A 4 -29.23 2.13 7.86
C GLU A 4 -27.95 2.94 7.61
N SER A 5 -28.10 4.20 7.19
CA SER A 5 -26.98 5.13 6.97
C SER A 5 -26.11 5.36 8.22
N LEU A 6 -26.72 5.41 9.40
CA LEU A 6 -25.98 5.60 10.66
C LEU A 6 -25.24 4.31 11.05
N ARG A 7 -25.81 3.13 10.80
CA ARG A 7 -25.14 1.84 11.01
C ARG A 7 -23.95 1.66 10.07
N GLU A 8 -24.09 2.06 8.81
CA GLU A 8 -22.99 2.06 7.84
C GLU A 8 -21.85 3.00 8.23
N ASN A 9 -22.18 4.21 8.69
CA ASN A 9 -21.15 5.16 9.16
C ASN A 9 -20.42 4.64 10.40
N LEU A 10 -21.14 3.98 11.32
CA LEU A 10 -20.52 3.30 12.47
C LEU A 10 -19.58 2.18 12.01
N PHE A 11 -20.01 1.34 11.08
CA PHE A 11 -19.19 0.28 10.51
C PHE A 11 -17.91 0.84 9.87
N LYS A 12 -18.05 1.87 9.02
CA LYS A 12 -16.90 2.55 8.40
C LYS A 12 -15.90 3.04 9.43
N LYS A 13 -16.38 3.66 10.52
CA LYS A 13 -15.51 4.18 11.59
C LYS A 13 -14.76 3.06 12.32
N ILE A 14 -15.44 1.96 12.66
CA ILE A 14 -14.82 0.80 13.30
C ILE A 14 -13.71 0.20 12.43
N VAL A 15 -14.00 0.00 11.13
CA VAL A 15 -13.01 -0.53 10.17
C VAL A 15 -11.83 0.42 10.01
N ASP A 16 -12.08 1.72 9.97
CA ASP A 16 -11.04 2.74 9.85
C ASP A 16 -10.13 2.80 11.10
N ASP A 17 -10.70 2.59 12.28
CA ASP A 17 -9.96 2.47 13.54
C ASP A 17 -9.11 1.19 13.56
N ILE A 18 -9.64 0.05 13.09
CA ILE A 18 -8.89 -1.21 12.93
C ILE A 18 -7.70 -1.01 12.01
N PHE A 19 -7.89 -0.38 10.83
CA PHE A 19 -6.78 -0.07 9.92
C PHE A 19 -5.78 0.93 10.49
N SER A 20 -6.19 1.78 11.43
CA SER A 20 -5.32 2.76 12.09
C SER A 20 -4.59 2.22 13.31
N SER A 21 -4.91 0.99 13.77
CA SER A 21 -4.30 0.38 14.95
C SER A 21 -2.79 0.12 14.81
N GLY A 22 -2.31 0.00 13.57
CA GLY A 22 -0.88 -0.21 13.27
C GLY A 22 -0.35 -1.59 13.67
N THR A 23 -1.19 -2.51 14.15
CA THR A 23 -0.80 -3.87 14.55
C THR A 23 -0.62 -4.80 13.36
N GLY A 24 -1.25 -4.48 12.22
CA GLY A 24 -1.26 -5.34 11.03
C GLY A 24 -2.12 -6.60 11.16
N GLU A 25 -2.80 -6.77 12.30
CA GLU A 25 -3.73 -7.88 12.53
C GLU A 25 -5.11 -7.52 11.97
N PHE A 26 -5.61 -8.36 11.05
CA PHE A 26 -6.92 -8.20 10.45
C PHE A 26 -7.73 -9.48 10.66
N ASP A 27 -8.70 -9.44 11.59
CA ASP A 27 -9.63 -10.54 11.81
C ASP A 27 -10.78 -10.48 10.79
N GLU A 28 -10.70 -11.37 9.79
CA GLU A 28 -11.72 -11.47 8.74
C GLU A 28 -13.10 -11.88 9.28
N GLU A 29 -13.16 -12.71 10.32
CA GLU A 29 -14.43 -13.16 10.90
C GLU A 29 -15.09 -12.01 11.66
N GLU A 30 -14.31 -11.26 12.43
CA GLU A 30 -14.79 -10.08 13.16
C GLU A 30 -15.31 -9.01 12.20
N VAL A 31 -14.49 -8.63 11.21
CA VAL A 31 -14.78 -7.50 10.30
C VAL A 31 -15.84 -7.84 9.26
N TYR A 32 -15.86 -9.05 8.71
CA TYR A 32 -16.83 -9.41 7.65
C TYR A 32 -18.08 -10.10 8.17
N GLN A 33 -18.09 -10.63 9.40
CA GLN A 33 -19.23 -11.38 9.93
C GLN A 33 -19.79 -10.81 11.23
N LYS A 34 -18.99 -10.70 12.29
CA LYS A 34 -19.53 -10.33 13.62
C LYS A 34 -20.03 -8.89 13.64
N ILE A 35 -19.18 -7.92 13.27
CA ILE A 35 -19.55 -6.50 13.29
C ILE A 35 -20.71 -6.19 12.32
N PRO A 36 -20.73 -6.69 11.06
CA PRO A 36 -21.88 -6.48 10.17
C PRO A 36 -23.17 -7.11 10.68
N ARG A 37 -23.13 -8.29 11.32
CA ARG A 37 -24.31 -8.92 11.92
C ARG A 37 -24.86 -8.08 13.07
N ASP A 38 -24.00 -7.59 13.95
CA ASP A 38 -24.38 -6.76 15.09
C ASP A 38 -25.00 -5.43 14.64
N LEU A 39 -24.50 -4.87 13.54
CA LEU A 39 -25.02 -3.65 12.92
C LEU A 39 -26.17 -3.91 11.93
N ASN A 40 -26.60 -5.16 11.75
CA ASN A 40 -27.63 -5.56 10.79
C ASN A 40 -27.37 -4.99 9.38
N ILE A 41 -26.14 -5.14 8.90
CA ILE A 41 -25.63 -4.76 7.58
C ILE A 41 -25.42 -6.02 6.75
N ASN A 42 -25.69 -5.94 5.44
CA ASN A 42 -25.44 -7.04 4.52
C ASN A 42 -23.94 -7.32 4.36
N ALA A 43 -23.54 -8.59 4.45
CA ALA A 43 -22.13 -9.02 4.32
C ALA A 43 -21.46 -8.61 2.99
N VAL A 44 -22.20 -8.57 1.88
CA VAL A 44 -21.70 -8.11 0.57
C VAL A 44 -21.34 -6.63 0.65
N LYS A 45 -22.27 -5.82 1.16
CA LYS A 45 -22.07 -4.37 1.33
C LYS A 45 -20.95 -4.06 2.32
N ALA A 46 -20.82 -4.85 3.39
CA ALA A 46 -19.71 -4.74 4.34
C ALA A 46 -18.36 -5.01 3.66
N LYS A 47 -18.25 -6.04 2.81
CA LYS A 47 -17.03 -6.31 2.03
C LYS A 47 -16.67 -5.17 1.08
N GLU A 48 -17.65 -4.62 0.37
CA GLU A 48 -17.43 -3.47 -0.53
C GLU A 48 -16.88 -2.27 0.23
N VAL A 49 -17.49 -1.94 1.37
CA VAL A 49 -17.05 -0.82 2.23
C VAL A 49 -15.62 -1.01 2.74
N VAL A 50 -15.28 -2.22 3.21
CA VAL A 50 -13.93 -2.54 3.69
C VAL A 50 -12.90 -2.44 2.56
N GLN A 51 -13.21 -2.96 1.37
CA GLN A 51 -12.33 -2.89 0.21
C GLN A 51 -12.09 -1.45 -0.26
N GLU A 52 -13.14 -0.62 -0.28
CA GLU A 52 -13.06 0.79 -0.63
C GLU A 52 -12.17 1.55 0.37
N LEU A 53 -12.38 1.34 1.68
CA LEU A 53 -11.56 1.91 2.74
C LEU A 53 -10.09 1.50 2.62
N ALA A 54 -9.82 0.21 2.40
CA ALA A 54 -8.46 -0.30 2.23
C ALA A 54 -7.76 0.32 1.02
N ARG A 55 -8.46 0.44 -0.11
CA ARG A 55 -7.94 1.04 -1.35
C ARG A 55 -7.62 2.53 -1.16
N SER A 56 -8.52 3.27 -0.51
CA SER A 56 -8.35 4.69 -0.21
C SER A 56 -7.15 4.91 0.73
N ARG A 57 -7.06 4.13 1.81
CA ARG A 57 -5.95 4.17 2.77
C ARG A 57 -4.60 3.86 2.11
N LEU A 58 -4.53 2.82 1.29
CA LEU A 58 -3.32 2.48 0.53
C LEU A 58 -2.89 3.63 -0.38
N SER A 59 -3.83 4.18 -1.15
CA SER A 59 -3.57 5.32 -2.03
C SER A 59 -3.03 6.53 -1.25
N ASN A 60 -3.65 6.87 -0.13
CA ASN A 60 -3.21 8.00 0.70
C ASN A 60 -1.83 7.76 1.31
N SER A 61 -1.56 6.54 1.79
CA SER A 61 -0.25 6.17 2.34
C SER A 61 0.85 6.24 1.28
N LEU A 62 0.58 5.76 0.05
CA LEU A 62 1.51 5.88 -1.08
C LEU A 62 1.80 7.34 -1.43
N VAL A 63 0.77 8.18 -1.52
CA VAL A 63 0.93 9.62 -1.77
C VAL A 63 1.80 10.27 -0.68
N GLN A 64 1.60 9.91 0.58
CA GLN A 64 2.42 10.41 1.70
C GLN A 64 3.87 9.93 1.61
N ALA A 65 4.10 8.64 1.37
CA ALA A 65 5.44 8.09 1.20
C ALA A 65 6.20 8.77 0.06
N VAL A 66 5.53 8.96 -1.07
CA VAL A 66 6.05 9.70 -2.22
C VAL A 66 6.36 11.16 -1.88
N ALA A 67 5.47 11.84 -1.16
CA ALA A 67 5.69 13.23 -0.73
C ALA A 67 6.92 13.35 0.19
N LEU A 68 7.13 12.38 1.08
CA LEU A 68 8.33 12.32 1.92
C LEU A 68 9.60 12.09 1.09
N LEU A 69 9.54 11.23 0.06
CA LEU A 69 10.66 11.01 -0.86
C LEU A 69 11.02 12.26 -1.66
N ARG A 70 10.02 13.04 -2.09
CA ARG A 70 10.20 14.37 -2.70
C ARG A 70 10.86 15.35 -1.75
N GLN A 71 10.36 15.43 -0.52
CA GLN A 71 10.87 16.35 0.50
C GLN A 71 12.35 16.06 0.83
N ARG A 72 12.76 14.79 0.76
CA ARG A 72 14.15 14.37 0.98
C ARG A 72 15.10 14.64 -0.20
N ASN A 73 14.63 15.35 -1.24
CA ASN A 73 15.39 15.91 -2.35
C ASN A 73 16.26 14.90 -3.12
N HIS A 74 15.71 13.73 -3.44
CA HIS A 74 16.32 12.85 -4.42
C HIS A 74 16.07 13.47 -5.82
N PRO A 75 17.10 13.72 -6.65
CA PRO A 75 16.98 14.44 -7.93
C PRO A 75 16.22 13.68 -9.05
N GLY A 76 15.29 12.78 -8.70
CA GLY A 76 14.44 12.03 -9.63
C GLY A 76 12.93 12.19 -9.43
N VAL A 77 12.46 12.87 -8.38
CA VAL A 77 11.04 12.78 -7.93
C VAL A 77 10.14 13.89 -8.49
N LEU A 78 10.58 14.62 -9.53
CA LEU A 78 9.92 15.86 -9.99
C LEU A 78 8.66 15.69 -10.87
N TYR A 79 8.20 14.47 -11.20
CA TYR A 79 7.09 14.29 -12.17
C TYR A 79 6.04 13.21 -11.83
N LEU A 80 5.50 13.15 -10.61
CA LEU A 80 4.43 12.22 -10.23
C LEU A 80 3.05 12.63 -10.74
N ARG A 81 2.77 12.29 -12.00
CA ARG A 81 1.66 11.37 -12.29
C ARG A 81 2.29 10.00 -12.18
N LEU A 82 2.05 9.24 -11.10
CA LEU A 82 2.66 7.92 -10.85
C LEU A 82 2.78 7.11 -12.14
N VAL A 83 3.98 7.14 -12.72
CA VAL A 83 4.32 6.41 -13.95
C VAL A 83 4.63 4.97 -13.52
N PRO A 84 4.35 3.94 -14.32
CA PRO A 84 4.66 2.55 -13.99
C PRO A 84 6.10 2.31 -13.47
N GLU A 85 7.05 3.15 -13.86
CA GLU A 85 8.44 3.15 -13.40
C GLU A 85 8.60 3.52 -11.91
N GLU A 86 7.81 4.46 -11.38
CA GLU A 86 7.92 4.88 -9.97
C GLU A 86 7.29 3.86 -9.00
N LEU A 87 6.30 3.09 -9.48
CA LEU A 87 5.77 1.93 -8.74
C LEU A 87 6.80 0.80 -8.65
N ALA A 88 7.61 0.64 -9.70
CA ALA A 88 8.72 -0.30 -9.73
C ALA A 88 9.81 0.07 -8.72
N ASP A 89 10.14 1.36 -8.57
CA ASP A 89 11.08 1.85 -7.56
C ASP A 89 10.58 1.61 -6.12
N LEU A 90 9.27 1.80 -5.89
CA LEU A 90 8.65 1.55 -4.60
C LEU A 90 8.64 0.04 -4.26
N PHE A 91 8.40 -0.80 -5.27
CA PHE A 91 8.54 -2.26 -5.14
C PHE A 91 9.99 -2.68 -4.89
N LEU A 92 10.97 -2.04 -5.53
CA LEU A 92 12.40 -2.24 -5.30
C LEU A 92 12.82 -1.86 -3.88
N LEU A 93 12.30 -0.76 -3.35
CA LEU A 93 12.55 -0.33 -1.97
C LEU A 93 11.96 -1.32 -0.96
N TYR A 94 10.75 -1.80 -1.23
CA TYR A 94 10.12 -2.84 -0.41
C TYR A 94 10.91 -4.16 -0.46
N LEU A 95 11.34 -4.58 -1.66
CA LEU A 95 12.19 -5.74 -1.90
C LEU A 95 13.50 -5.72 -1.10
N LYS A 96 14.12 -4.54 -0.95
CA LYS A 96 15.35 -4.35 -0.14
C LYS A 96 15.13 -4.53 1.36
N SER A 97 13.89 -4.48 1.84
CA SER A 97 13.56 -4.64 3.26
C SER A 97 13.35 -6.10 3.68
N ASP A 98 13.70 -7.06 2.81
CA ASP A 98 13.50 -8.51 2.96
C ASP A 98 12.11 -8.92 3.51
N PRO A 99 11.01 -8.49 2.85
CA PRO A 99 9.65 -8.84 3.26
C PRO A 99 9.35 -10.32 2.98
N SER A 100 8.38 -10.88 3.72
CA SER A 100 7.91 -12.25 3.48
C SER A 100 7.37 -12.43 2.05
N PRO A 101 7.47 -13.63 1.47
CA PRO A 101 7.05 -13.90 0.09
C PRO A 101 5.55 -13.64 -0.14
N GLU A 102 4.71 -13.87 0.87
CA GLU A 102 3.28 -13.54 0.82
C GLU A 102 3.03 -12.03 0.71
N ASN A 103 3.75 -11.23 1.51
CA ASN A 103 3.62 -9.78 1.47
C ASN A 103 4.16 -9.20 0.15
N LEU A 104 5.19 -9.83 -0.41
CA LEU A 104 5.73 -9.49 -1.72
C LEU A 104 4.72 -9.70 -2.85
N ALA A 105 4.08 -10.86 -2.88
CA ALA A 105 3.02 -11.16 -3.85
C ALA A 105 1.83 -10.21 -3.69
N ARG A 106 1.49 -9.88 -2.44
CA ARG A 106 0.39 -8.95 -2.12
C ARG A 106 0.69 -7.52 -2.56
N VAL A 107 1.90 -7.01 -2.31
CA VAL A 107 2.30 -5.67 -2.77
C VAL A 107 2.40 -5.61 -4.30
N GLN A 108 2.92 -6.66 -4.95
CA GLN A 108 2.93 -6.76 -6.41
C GLN A 108 1.50 -6.65 -6.99
N TYR A 109 0.54 -7.37 -6.41
CA TYR A 109 -0.87 -7.31 -6.79
C TYR A 109 -1.47 -5.92 -6.56
N LEU A 110 -1.22 -5.32 -5.40
CA LEU A 110 -1.77 -4.01 -5.03
C LEU A 110 -1.23 -2.86 -5.89
N LEU A 111 0.03 -2.95 -6.32
CA LEU A 111 0.66 -1.98 -7.22
C LEU A 111 0.38 -2.29 -8.71
N ASN A 112 -0.35 -3.37 -9.01
CA ASN A 112 -0.65 -3.84 -10.36
C ASN A 112 0.61 -4.01 -11.23
N ILE A 113 1.68 -4.56 -10.63
CA ILE A 113 2.95 -4.82 -11.32
C ILE A 113 2.86 -6.20 -11.99
N ASN A 114 3.07 -6.23 -13.31
CA ASN A 114 3.06 -7.49 -14.05
C ASN A 114 4.24 -8.40 -13.66
N ASP A 115 4.08 -9.71 -13.87
CA ASP A 115 5.06 -10.71 -13.41
C ASP A 115 6.45 -10.49 -14.04
N SER A 116 6.50 -10.05 -15.31
CA SER A 116 7.77 -9.79 -16.00
C SER A 116 8.53 -8.60 -15.39
N THR A 117 7.83 -7.54 -14.95
CA THR A 117 8.46 -6.39 -14.30
C THR A 117 8.88 -6.75 -12.89
N ALA A 118 8.05 -7.48 -12.13
CA ALA A 118 8.40 -7.93 -10.80
C ALA A 118 9.64 -8.86 -10.79
N GLU A 119 9.76 -9.74 -11.78
CA GLU A 119 10.91 -10.63 -11.94
C GLU A 119 12.19 -9.86 -12.32
N ALA A 120 12.09 -8.86 -13.20
CA ALA A 120 13.21 -7.98 -13.53
C ALA A 120 13.71 -7.19 -12.29
N LEU A 121 12.80 -6.71 -11.44
CA LEU A 121 13.13 -5.98 -10.22
C LEU A 121 13.73 -6.89 -9.14
N ARG A 122 13.28 -8.14 -9.04
CA ARG A 122 13.91 -9.17 -8.18
C ARG A 122 15.32 -9.49 -8.66
N ALA A 123 15.52 -9.65 -9.98
CA ALA A 123 16.85 -9.87 -10.56
C ALA A 123 17.80 -8.68 -10.34
N MET A 124 17.28 -7.45 -10.30
CA MET A 124 18.05 -6.26 -9.93
C MET A 124 18.43 -6.23 -8.44
N LYS A 125 17.54 -6.68 -7.53
CA LYS A 125 17.88 -6.87 -6.11
C LYS A 125 19.00 -7.89 -5.94
N ASP A 126 18.86 -9.07 -6.57
CA ASP A 126 19.81 -10.19 -6.42
C ASP A 126 21.18 -9.91 -7.02
N ARG A 127 21.25 -9.03 -8.03
CA ARG A 127 22.55 -8.57 -8.57
C ARG A 127 23.33 -7.68 -7.61
N GLY A 128 22.69 -7.15 -6.56
CA GLY A 128 23.25 -6.09 -5.74
C GLY A 128 23.47 -4.83 -6.59
N LEU A 129 22.92 -3.68 -6.18
CA LEU A 129 23.43 -2.43 -6.74
C LEU A 129 24.95 -2.39 -6.46
N PRO A 130 25.80 -1.99 -7.43
CA PRO A 130 27.18 -1.69 -7.11
C PRO A 130 27.16 -0.58 -6.06
N ASN A 131 27.58 -0.91 -4.85
CA ASN A 131 27.90 0.09 -3.85
C ASN A 131 29.07 0.93 -4.39
N GLY A 132 28.79 2.17 -4.76
CA GLY A 132 29.77 3.23 -4.97
C GLY A 132 30.36 3.31 -6.38
N ALA A 133 30.03 4.39 -7.10
CA ALA A 133 30.98 5.32 -7.74
C ALA A 133 30.27 6.14 -8.84
N ALA A 134 29.83 7.34 -8.48
CA ALA A 134 29.85 8.51 -9.34
C ALA A 134 29.68 9.74 -8.44
N GLU A 135 30.69 10.01 -7.59
CA GLU A 135 30.98 11.40 -7.27
C GLU A 135 31.43 12.03 -8.59
N GLU A 136 30.55 12.80 -9.23
CA GLU A 136 30.98 13.69 -10.30
C GLU A 136 31.88 14.75 -9.69
N GLU A 137 33.18 14.59 -9.93
CA GLU A 137 34.20 15.61 -9.76
C GLU A 137 33.78 16.83 -10.60
N PHE A 138 33.20 17.84 -9.95
CA PHE A 138 33.03 19.17 -10.53
C PHE A 138 34.41 19.77 -10.76
N VAL A 139 34.92 19.65 -11.98
CA VAL A 139 36.04 20.46 -12.46
C VAL A 139 35.47 21.83 -12.83
N LEU A 140 35.77 22.83 -12.00
CA LEU A 140 35.69 24.26 -12.35
C LEU A 140 36.92 24.67 -13.17
#